data_AF-A0ABD5W727-F1
#
_entry.id   AF-A0ABD5W727-F1
#
_cell.length_a   1.000
_cell.length_b   1.000
_cell.length_c   1.000
_cell.angle_alpha   90.00
_cell.angle_beta   90.00
_cell.angle_gamma   90.00
#
_symmetry.space_group_name_H-M   'P 1'
#
loop_
_entity.id
_entity.type
_entity.pdbx_description
1 polymer ?
#
loop_
_entity_poly.entity_id
_entity_poly.type
_entity_poly.pdbx_seq_one_letter_code
_entity_poly.pdbx_strand_id
1 'polypeptide(L)'
;MTAFAVNSEGAIGELTTVSVPTDNLSEKAASQAVPADALSFNYESADTGDFGSLTIEVVADTDAKTLVAQPQEAPSLFTDRVGSLTSDEPVGTGTTLQTAVEPDGDEVIVYGTVDSATGEVARWQGPE
;
A
#
# COMPACT_ATOMS: atom_id res chain seq x y z
N MET A 1 0.83 15.06 -23.10
CA MET A 1 2.16 15.46 -22.58
C MET A 1 3.02 14.21 -22.56
N THR A 2 3.99 14.12 -23.47
CA THR A 2 4.80 12.93 -23.73
C THR A 2 6.21 13.21 -23.24
N ALA A 3 6.70 12.41 -22.30
CA ALA A 3 8.08 12.53 -21.80
C ALA A 3 8.99 11.63 -22.63
N PHE A 4 10.00 12.23 -23.27
CA PHE A 4 11.09 11.54 -23.94
C PHE A 4 12.30 11.52 -23.01
N ALA A 5 12.88 10.35 -22.75
CA ALA A 5 14.22 10.22 -22.19
C ALA A 5 15.15 9.76 -23.31
N VAL A 6 16.14 10.58 -23.66
CA VAL A 6 17.18 10.25 -24.64
C VAL A 6 18.41 9.81 -23.84
N ASN A 7 18.88 8.57 -24.04
CA ASN A 7 20.18 8.14 -23.52
C ASN A 7 21.20 8.12 -24.66
N SER A 8 22.33 8.79 -24.44
CA SER A 8 23.43 8.94 -25.38
C SER A 8 24.44 7.80 -25.23
N GLU A 9 24.06 6.59 -25.59
CA GLU A 9 25.01 5.50 -25.84
C GLU A 9 24.31 4.45 -26.71
N GLY A 10 24.81 4.29 -27.94
CA GLY A 10 24.19 3.52 -29.02
C GLY A 10 24.23 2.01 -28.81
N ALA A 11 23.58 1.51 -27.76
CA ALA A 11 23.25 0.11 -27.57
C ALA A 11 21.71 -0.01 -27.53
N ILE A 12 21.14 -0.45 -28.64
CA ILE A 12 19.75 -0.93 -28.75
C ILE A 12 19.62 -2.28 -28.02
N GLY A 13 19.74 -2.25 -26.70
CA GLY A 13 19.22 -3.31 -25.84
C GLY A 13 17.82 -2.92 -25.42
N GLU A 14 16.84 -3.78 -25.69
CA GLU A 14 15.46 -3.66 -25.21
C GLU A 14 15.47 -3.27 -23.74
N LEU A 15 15.14 -2.01 -23.46
CA LEU A 15 14.88 -1.53 -22.12
C LEU A 15 13.66 -2.31 -21.65
N THR A 16 13.89 -3.36 -20.85
CA THR A 16 12.90 -3.87 -19.91
C THR A 16 12.67 -2.77 -18.89
N THR A 17 11.98 -1.70 -19.32
CA THR A 17 11.23 -0.82 -18.45
C THR A 17 10.32 -1.76 -17.68
N VAL A 18 10.64 -2.03 -16.43
CA VAL A 18 9.71 -2.67 -15.51
C VAL A 18 8.55 -1.69 -15.42
N SER A 19 7.54 -1.90 -16.26
CA SER A 19 6.34 -1.09 -16.29
C SER A 19 5.81 -1.08 -14.88
N VAL A 20 5.60 0.11 -14.31
CA VAL A 20 4.73 0.20 -13.14
C VAL A 20 3.42 -0.47 -13.55
N PRO A 21 2.96 -1.48 -12.79
CA PRO A 21 1.75 -2.19 -13.12
C PRO A 21 0.58 -1.20 -13.26
N THR A 22 0.15 -0.98 -14.50
CA THR A 22 -0.99 -0.10 -14.84
C THR A 22 -2.33 -0.83 -14.73
N ASP A 23 -2.31 -2.15 -14.55
CA ASP A 23 -3.52 -2.92 -14.34
C ASP A 23 -4.14 -2.56 -12.98
N ASN A 24 -5.42 -2.20 -13.01
CA ASN A 24 -6.17 -1.93 -11.81
C ASN A 24 -6.64 -3.26 -11.21
N LEU A 25 -6.30 -3.49 -9.95
CA LEU A 25 -6.80 -4.66 -9.23
C LEU A 25 -8.29 -4.44 -8.97
N SER A 26 -9.14 -5.30 -9.54
CA SER A 26 -10.58 -5.25 -9.28
C SER A 26 -10.87 -5.51 -7.81
N GLU A 27 -11.87 -4.84 -7.23
CA GLU A 27 -12.27 -5.00 -5.82
C GLU A 27 -12.42 -6.48 -5.43
N LYS A 28 -13.04 -7.30 -6.29
CA LYS A 28 -13.19 -8.73 -6.04
C LYS A 28 -11.84 -9.46 -5.93
N ALA A 29 -10.88 -9.14 -6.80
CA ALA A 29 -9.55 -9.72 -6.75
C ALA A 29 -8.77 -9.22 -5.53
N ALA A 30 -8.93 -7.95 -5.18
CA ALA A 30 -8.35 -7.35 -3.99
C ALA A 30 -8.86 -8.03 -2.71
N SER A 31 -10.18 -8.18 -2.54
CA SER A 31 -10.78 -8.86 -1.40
C SER A 31 -10.49 -10.36 -1.34
N GLN A 32 -10.22 -11.00 -2.49
CA GLN A 32 -9.76 -12.38 -2.53
C GLN A 32 -8.29 -12.51 -2.11
N ALA A 33 -7.44 -11.57 -2.53
CA ALA A 33 -6.02 -11.58 -2.22
C ALA A 33 -5.73 -11.15 -0.78
N VAL A 34 -6.52 -10.20 -0.27
CA VAL A 34 -6.43 -9.71 1.09
C VAL A 34 -7.86 -9.69 1.64
N PRO A 35 -8.25 -10.75 2.38
CA PRO A 35 -9.55 -10.74 3.04
C PRO A 35 -9.63 -9.59 4.06
N ALA A 36 -10.82 -9.07 4.29
CA ALA A 36 -11.02 -7.98 5.26
C ALA A 36 -10.54 -8.37 6.68
N ASP A 37 -10.70 -9.62 7.07
CA ASP A 37 -10.22 -10.17 8.35
C ASP A 37 -8.70 -10.46 8.38
N ALA A 38 -7.97 -10.29 7.27
CA ALA A 38 -6.53 -10.49 7.24
C ALA A 38 -5.74 -9.31 7.82
N LEU A 39 -6.37 -8.15 7.94
CA LEU A 39 -5.76 -6.93 8.47
C LEU A 39 -6.44 -6.53 9.77
N SER A 40 -5.63 -6.34 10.81
CA SER A 40 -6.06 -5.78 12.08
C SER A 40 -5.60 -4.34 12.19
N PHE A 41 -6.54 -3.43 12.43
CA PHE A 41 -6.27 -2.00 12.53
C PHE A 41 -6.27 -1.61 14.01
N ASN A 42 -5.13 -1.14 14.50
CA ASN A 42 -4.97 -0.64 15.86
C ASN A 42 -4.56 0.83 15.81
N TYR A 43 -5.50 1.71 16.14
CA TYR A 43 -5.26 3.15 16.21
C TYR A 43 -4.91 3.57 17.64
N GLU A 44 -3.80 4.28 17.77
CA GLU A 44 -3.40 4.94 19.00
C GLU A 44 -3.40 6.45 18.78
N SER A 45 -4.34 7.14 19.41
CA SER A 45 -4.38 8.59 19.46
C SER A 45 -3.15 9.12 20.19
N ALA A 46 -2.51 10.15 19.65
CA ALA A 46 -1.43 10.82 20.36
C ALA A 46 -2.01 11.63 21.52
N ASP A 47 -1.48 11.45 22.74
CA ASP A 47 -1.81 12.32 23.89
C ASP A 47 -1.43 13.79 23.62
N THR A 48 -0.43 14.00 22.75
CA THR A 48 0.06 15.32 22.32
C THR A 48 0.52 15.25 20.87
N GLY A 49 -0.27 15.81 19.95
CA GLY A 49 0.05 15.92 18.53
C GLY A 49 -1.20 16.07 17.68
N ASP A 50 -1.04 16.60 16.46
CA ASP A 50 -2.13 16.69 15.48
C ASP A 50 -2.40 15.35 14.77
N PHE A 51 -1.48 14.38 14.87
CA PHE A 51 -1.56 13.07 14.22
C PHE A 51 -1.49 11.94 15.25
N GLY A 52 -2.40 10.97 15.17
CA GLY A 52 -2.30 9.68 15.84
C GLY A 52 -1.46 8.67 15.05
N SER A 53 -1.22 7.51 15.62
CA SER A 53 -0.49 6.39 15.00
C SER A 53 -1.45 5.26 14.69
N LEU A 54 -1.60 4.91 13.42
CA LEU A 54 -2.33 3.72 12.98
C LEU A 54 -1.34 2.60 12.69
N THR A 55 -1.48 1.51 13.42
CA THR A 55 -0.76 0.25 13.18
C THR A 55 -1.70 -0.73 12.49
N ILE A 56 -1.27 -1.28 11.36
CA ILE A 56 -2.01 -2.26 10.56
C ILE A 56 -1.22 -3.55 10.60
N GLU A 57 -1.71 -4.54 11.34
CA GLU A 57 -1.08 -5.86 11.44
C GLU A 57 -1.74 -6.85 10.49
N VAL A 58 -0.92 -7.58 9.74
CA VAL A 58 -1.35 -8.70 8.92
C VAL A 58 -1.50 -9.92 9.83
N VAL A 59 -2.74 -10.29 10.14
CA VAL A 59 -3.08 -11.39 11.07
C VAL A 59 -3.45 -12.68 10.35
N ALA A 60 -3.58 -12.65 9.03
CA ALA A 60 -3.77 -13.82 8.20
C ALA A 60 -2.95 -13.71 6.90
N ASP A 61 -2.66 -14.85 6.28
CA ASP A 61 -1.92 -14.89 5.03
C ASP A 61 -2.66 -14.17 3.91
N THR A 62 -1.91 -13.40 3.13
CA THR A 62 -2.40 -12.67 1.97
C THR A 62 -1.73 -13.18 0.71
N ASP A 63 -2.34 -12.93 -0.45
CA ASP A 63 -1.73 -13.13 -1.77
C ASP A 63 -1.08 -11.84 -2.31
N ALA A 64 -1.18 -10.73 -1.58
CA ALA A 64 -0.58 -9.46 -1.97
C ALA A 64 0.95 -9.51 -1.82
N LYS A 65 1.70 -9.16 -2.87
CA LYS A 65 3.16 -9.03 -2.85
C LYS A 65 3.64 -7.78 -2.14
N THR A 66 2.81 -6.75 -2.12
CA THR A 66 3.07 -5.47 -1.47
C THR A 66 1.79 -4.99 -0.82
N LEU A 67 1.91 -4.44 0.38
CA LEU A 67 0.88 -3.64 1.03
C LEU A 67 1.40 -2.22 1.26
N VAL A 68 0.57 -1.22 1.00
CA VAL A 68 0.89 0.20 1.22
C VAL A 68 -0.25 0.82 2.01
N ALA A 69 0.05 1.40 3.17
CA ALA A 69 -0.89 2.18 3.95
C ALA A 69 -0.73 3.66 3.60
N GLN A 70 -1.74 4.24 2.96
CA GLN A 70 -1.73 5.62 2.53
C GLN A 70 -2.83 6.42 3.24
N PRO A 71 -2.48 7.34 4.15
CA PRO A 71 -3.44 8.29 4.70
C PRO A 71 -3.91 9.26 3.61
N GLN A 72 -5.17 9.71 3.69
CA GLN A 72 -5.74 10.61 2.68
C GLN A 72 -5.51 12.08 3.00
N GLU A 73 -5.53 12.48 4.28
CA GLU A 73 -5.32 13.89 4.67
C GLU A 73 -3.90 14.13 5.18
N ALA A 74 -3.33 13.16 5.90
CA ALA A 74 -1.96 13.29 6.39
C ALA A 74 -0.92 13.42 5.25
N PRO A 75 0.20 14.14 5.50
CA PRO A 75 1.26 14.32 4.50
C PRO A 75 1.76 12.98 3.94
N SER A 76 1.95 12.90 2.62
CA SER A 76 2.42 11.68 1.92
C SER A 76 3.76 11.10 2.41
N LEU A 77 4.48 11.85 3.24
CA LEU A 77 5.68 11.42 3.97
C LEU A 77 5.41 10.34 5.02
N PHE A 78 4.17 10.18 5.49
CA PHE A 78 3.76 9.17 6.47
C PHE A 78 3.26 7.88 5.83
N THR A 79 3.30 7.77 4.50
CA THR A 79 2.95 6.53 3.80
C THR A 79 3.94 5.45 4.20
N ASP A 80 3.43 4.37 4.79
CA ASP A 80 4.24 3.21 5.11
C ASP A 80 3.94 2.05 4.17
N ARG A 81 4.97 1.26 3.89
CA ARG A 81 4.91 0.23 2.87
C ARG A 81 5.68 -0.99 3.33
N VAL A 82 5.03 -2.13 3.21
CA VAL A 82 5.61 -3.44 3.52
C VAL A 82 5.45 -4.40 2.34
N GLY A 83 6.29 -5.42 2.32
CA GLY A 83 6.42 -6.32 1.19
C GLY A 83 7.39 -5.78 0.14
N SER A 84 7.52 -6.52 -0.96
CA SER A 84 8.49 -6.21 -2.00
C SER A 84 7.92 -6.55 -3.36
N LEU A 85 7.95 -5.59 -4.29
CA LEU A 85 7.58 -5.82 -5.69
C LEU A 85 8.55 -6.76 -6.41
N THR A 86 9.73 -6.99 -5.82
CA THR A 86 10.76 -7.85 -6.39
C THR A 86 10.80 -9.22 -5.72
N SER A 87 10.01 -9.44 -4.66
CA SER A 87 9.91 -10.74 -4.01
C SER A 87 8.74 -11.53 -4.61
N ASP A 88 8.99 -12.81 -4.89
CA ASP A 88 7.95 -13.75 -5.31
C ASP A 88 7.09 -14.20 -4.11
N GLU A 89 7.47 -13.85 -2.88
CA GLU A 89 6.73 -14.19 -1.68
C GLU A 89 5.69 -13.09 -1.35
N PRO A 90 4.43 -13.47 -1.06
CA PRO A 90 3.43 -12.52 -0.63
C PRO A 90 3.68 -12.06 0.82
N VAL A 91 2.98 -11.00 1.22
CA VAL A 91 3.01 -10.47 2.58
C VAL A 91 2.34 -11.48 3.51
N GLY A 92 3.14 -12.07 4.38
CA GLY A 92 2.71 -13.06 5.35
C GLY A 92 2.24 -12.45 6.66
N THR A 93 1.61 -13.31 7.46
CA THR A 93 1.16 -13.01 8.83
C THR A 93 2.33 -12.52 9.70
N GLY A 94 2.06 -11.53 10.57
CA GLY A 94 3.06 -10.88 11.44
C GLY A 94 3.74 -9.66 10.82
N THR A 95 3.38 -9.30 9.59
CA THR A 95 3.82 -8.04 8.98
C THR A 95 3.01 -6.88 9.54
N THR A 96 3.66 -5.76 9.87
CA THR A 96 2.99 -4.58 10.42
C THR A 96 3.30 -3.34 9.58
N LEU A 97 2.29 -2.59 9.19
CA LEU A 97 2.42 -1.25 8.63
C LEU A 97 2.14 -0.22 9.72
N GLN A 98 2.91 0.87 9.76
CA GLN A 98 2.68 1.94 10.72
C GLN A 98 2.64 3.29 10.02
N THR A 99 1.50 3.97 10.07
CA THR A 99 1.33 5.30 9.45
C THR A 99 0.79 6.31 10.46
N ALA A 100 1.07 7.59 10.22
CA ALA A 100 0.47 8.66 11.00
C ALA A 100 -0.84 9.09 10.34
N VAL A 101 -1.90 9.27 11.13
CA VAL A 101 -3.23 9.60 10.64
C VAL A 101 -3.88 10.65 11.53
N GLU A 102 -4.62 11.59 10.93
CA GLU A 102 -5.39 12.59 11.69
C GLU A 102 -6.67 11.95 12.27
N PRO A 103 -6.99 12.12 13.57
CA PRO A 103 -8.22 11.56 14.13
C PRO A 103 -9.50 12.19 13.58
N ASP A 104 -9.44 13.46 13.18
CA ASP A 104 -10.59 14.25 12.76
C ASP A 104 -11.00 13.94 11.30
N GLY A 105 -11.53 12.74 11.06
CA GLY A 105 -12.16 12.38 9.79
C GLY A 105 -11.25 11.84 8.69
N ASP A 106 -9.96 11.60 8.99
CA ASP A 106 -9.02 11.02 8.03
C ASP A 106 -9.37 9.55 7.75
N GLU A 107 -8.99 9.09 6.56
CA GLU A 107 -9.11 7.70 6.16
C GLU A 107 -7.74 7.18 5.68
N VAL A 108 -7.40 5.98 6.11
CA VAL A 108 -6.22 5.28 5.61
C VAL A 108 -6.67 4.21 4.63
N ILE A 109 -6.21 4.34 3.39
CA ILE A 109 -6.47 3.37 2.34
C ILE A 109 -5.26 2.43 2.27
N VAL A 110 -5.52 1.14 2.42
CA VAL A 110 -4.51 0.09 2.23
C VAL A 110 -4.61 -0.40 0.79
N TYR A 111 -3.52 -0.25 0.05
CA TYR A 111 -3.37 -0.75 -1.30
C TYR A 111 -2.57 -2.04 -1.31
N GLY A 112 -3.08 -3.04 -2.04
CA GLY A 112 -2.38 -4.30 -2.28
C GLY A 112 -1.97 -4.41 -3.73
N THR A 113 -0.75 -4.90 -3.96
CA THR A 113 -0.30 -5.29 -5.30
C THR A 113 -0.28 -6.81 -5.41
N VAL A 114 -0.98 -7.35 -6.39
CA VAL A 114 -1.01 -8.78 -6.73
C VAL A 114 -0.53 -8.91 -8.16
N ASP A 115 0.49 -9.75 -8.37
CA ASP A 115 1.20 -9.88 -9.66
C ASP A 115 1.68 -8.52 -10.20
N SER A 116 0.88 -7.93 -11.08
CA SER A 116 1.09 -6.63 -11.71
C SER A 116 -0.19 -5.79 -11.71
N ALA A 117 -1.04 -5.94 -10.69
CA ALA A 117 -2.21 -5.12 -10.49
C ALA A 117 -2.23 -4.54 -9.08
N THR A 118 -2.46 -3.25 -8.95
CA THR A 118 -2.58 -2.58 -7.65
C THR A 118 -4.00 -2.05 -7.47
N GLY A 119 -4.54 -2.21 -6.28
CA GLY A 119 -5.85 -1.66 -5.93
C GLY A 119 -6.08 -1.63 -4.43
N GLU A 120 -7.17 -0.97 -4.04
CA GLU A 120 -7.62 -0.91 -2.65
C GLU A 120 -7.99 -2.31 -2.17
N VAL A 121 -7.36 -2.75 -1.09
CA VAL A 121 -7.65 -4.02 -0.43
C VAL A 121 -8.41 -3.83 0.87
N ALA A 122 -8.17 -2.72 1.56
CA ALA A 122 -8.86 -2.39 2.79
C ALA A 122 -8.83 -0.89 3.02
N ARG A 123 -9.72 -0.44 3.89
CA ARG A 123 -9.86 0.96 4.26
C ARG A 123 -10.15 1.05 5.75
N TRP A 124 -9.45 1.94 6.41
CA TRP A 124 -9.72 2.32 7.78
C TRP A 124 -10.27 3.75 7.81
N GLN A 125 -11.29 3.96 8.64
CA GLN A 125 -11.87 5.27 8.90
C GLN A 125 -11.56 5.67 10.33
N GLY A 126 -11.18 6.94 10.51
CA GLY A 126 -10.97 7.53 11.82
C GLY A 126 -12.17 7.35 12.75
N PRO A 127 -11.93 7.22 14.07
CA PRO A 127 -13.01 7.24 15.05
C PRO A 127 -13.71 8.62 15.07
N GLU A 128 -15.05 8.63 15.08
CA GLU A 128 -15.90 9.83 15.23
C GLU A 128 -15.92 10.39 16.67
#